data_AF-A0A8I1M7P0-F1
#
_entry.id   AF-A0A8I1M7P0-F1
#
_cell.length_a   1.000
_cell.length_b   1.000
_cell.length_c   1.000
_cell.angle_alpha   90.00
_cell.angle_beta   90.00
_cell.angle_gamma   90.00
#
_symmetry.space_group_name_H-M   'P 1'
#
loop_
_entity.id
_entity.type
_entity.pdbx_description
1 polymer ?
#
loop_
_entity_poly.entity_id
_entity_poly.type
_entity_poly.pdbx_seq_one_letter_code
_entity_poly.pdbx_strand_id
1 'polypeptide(L)'
;MPIGRRTFIAGASASIGLALTRPACAQSRIKIRDLYKTQAEFSAEAKAFAASREIITVPGFMAPPLKADASFFVLTQRPMAVCPFCETSADWPSDIVFVRTRDTVDAVAFNRPIITTGILELGEAKDEETGFVSLVRLVDAQFKLI
;
A
#
# COMPACT_ATOMS: atom_id res chain seq x y z
N MET A 1 24.34 -19.85 74.08
CA MET A 1 23.44 -19.96 72.92
C MET A 1 22.17 -19.23 73.28
N PRO A 2 21.93 -18.01 72.77
CA PRO A 2 21.09 -17.88 71.57
C PRO A 2 21.43 -16.73 70.59
N ILE A 3 20.85 -16.86 69.38
CA ILE A 3 20.19 -15.82 68.54
C ILE A 3 21.08 -14.75 67.86
N GLY A 4 21.50 -15.08 66.64
CA GLY A 4 20.99 -14.49 65.39
C GLY A 4 20.88 -12.96 65.29
N ARG A 5 21.94 -12.33 64.78
CA ARG A 5 21.92 -10.97 64.20
C ARG A 5 21.84 -11.08 62.69
N ARG A 6 20.80 -10.49 62.07
CA ARG A 6 20.83 -9.66 60.84
C ARG A 6 19.42 -9.57 60.24
N THR A 7 18.71 -8.47 60.46
CA THR A 7 18.70 -7.24 59.63
C THR A 7 17.61 -7.31 58.54
N PHE A 8 16.56 -6.51 58.76
CA PHE A 8 15.78 -5.72 57.81
C PHE A 8 16.11 -5.92 56.32
N ILE A 9 15.09 -6.17 55.49
CA ILE A 9 14.72 -5.31 54.35
C ILE A 9 13.19 -5.42 54.13
N ALA A 10 12.55 -4.26 54.11
CA ALA A 10 11.13 -4.06 53.85
C ALA A 10 10.77 -4.44 52.40
N GLY A 11 9.63 -5.12 52.23
CA GLY A 11 9.12 -5.53 50.93
C GLY A 11 8.76 -4.34 50.04
N ALA A 12 9.47 -4.19 48.93
CA ALA A 12 9.18 -3.24 47.87
C ALA A 12 8.43 -3.94 46.72
N SER A 13 7.26 -3.38 46.40
CA SER A 13 6.71 -3.15 45.07
C SER A 13 6.72 -4.27 44.03
N ALA A 14 5.53 -4.80 43.73
CA ALA A 14 5.23 -5.47 42.47
C ALA A 14 3.90 -4.94 41.89
N SER A 15 3.90 -3.67 41.48
CA SER A 15 2.85 -3.15 40.60
C SER A 15 3.12 -3.64 39.18
N ILE A 16 2.34 -4.64 38.81
CA ILE A 16 2.20 -5.27 37.48
C ILE A 16 2.18 -4.19 36.39
N GLY A 17 3.27 -4.13 35.61
CA GLY A 17 3.30 -3.39 34.35
C GLY A 17 2.43 -4.11 33.33
N LEU A 18 1.19 -3.67 33.18
CA LEU A 18 0.30 -4.11 32.11
C LEU A 18 0.86 -3.57 30.79
N ALA A 19 1.69 -4.38 30.12
CA ALA A 19 2.16 -4.09 28.78
C ALA A 19 0.94 -4.02 27.85
N LEU A 20 0.62 -2.82 27.37
CA LEU A 20 -0.31 -2.59 26.27
C LEU A 20 0.29 -3.22 25.01
N THR A 21 0.01 -4.50 24.79
CA THR A 21 0.24 -5.14 23.49
C THR A 21 -0.65 -4.44 22.48
N ARG A 22 -0.05 -3.57 21.66
CA ARG A 22 -0.71 -3.03 20.47
C ARG A 22 -1.21 -4.22 19.65
N PRO A 23 -2.51 -4.31 19.32
CA PRO A 23 -2.97 -5.33 18.40
C PRO A 23 -2.18 -5.14 17.11
N ALA A 24 -1.57 -6.21 16.63
CA ALA A 24 -1.03 -6.23 15.27
C ALA A 24 -2.24 -6.08 14.35
N CYS A 25 -2.52 -4.85 13.89
CA CYS A 25 -3.51 -4.64 12.85
C CYS A 25 -3.14 -5.58 11.69
N ALA A 26 -4.09 -6.43 11.29
CA ALA A 26 -3.97 -7.19 10.07
C ALA A 26 -3.54 -6.22 8.97
N GLN A 27 -2.45 -6.52 8.28
CA GLN A 27 -1.90 -5.63 7.25
C GLN A 27 -2.98 -5.38 6.19
N SER A 28 -3.53 -4.16 6.17
CA SER A 28 -4.61 -3.75 5.27
C SER A 28 -4.19 -4.02 3.83
N ARG A 29 -4.88 -4.94 3.16
CA ARG A 29 -4.49 -5.47 1.85
C ARG A 29 -5.71 -5.65 0.97
N ILE A 30 -5.60 -5.22 -0.28
CA ILE A 30 -6.61 -5.40 -1.32
C ILE A 30 -5.93 -5.89 -2.60
N LYS A 31 -6.59 -6.76 -3.37
CA LYS A 31 -6.11 -7.14 -4.71
C LYS A 31 -6.77 -6.24 -5.74
N ILE A 32 -6.10 -6.03 -6.87
CA ILE A 32 -6.62 -5.15 -7.94
C ILE A 32 -8.02 -5.57 -8.41
N ARG A 33 -8.25 -6.87 -8.59
CA ARG A 33 -9.57 -7.42 -8.96
C ARG A 33 -10.70 -7.10 -7.96
N ASP A 34 -10.35 -6.81 -6.71
CA ASP A 34 -11.30 -6.55 -5.62
C ASP A 34 -11.58 -5.04 -5.46
N LEU A 35 -10.92 -4.17 -6.25
CA LEU A 35 -11.16 -2.72 -6.29
C LEU A 35 -12.52 -2.35 -6.90
N TYR A 36 -13.05 -3.22 -7.75
CA TYR A 36 -14.25 -3.00 -8.53
C TYR A 36 -15.31 -4.05 -8.19
N LYS A 37 -16.55 -3.60 -8.01
CA LYS A 37 -17.72 -4.48 -7.92
C LYS A 37 -18.27 -4.78 -9.32
N THR A 38 -18.25 -3.78 -10.19
CA THR A 38 -18.56 -3.89 -11.62
C THR A 38 -17.56 -3.02 -12.40
N GLN A 39 -17.55 -3.11 -13.73
CA GLN A 39 -16.63 -2.32 -14.55
C GLN A 39 -16.74 -0.80 -14.31
N ALA A 40 -17.90 -0.32 -13.86
CA ALA A 40 -18.16 1.11 -13.62
C ALA A 40 -18.28 1.48 -12.12
N GLU A 41 -18.28 0.51 -11.19
CA GLU A 41 -18.54 0.76 -9.77
C GLU A 41 -17.41 0.24 -8.87
N PHE A 42 -16.82 1.13 -8.06
CA PHE A 42 -15.86 0.73 -7.02
C PHE A 42 -16.49 -0.13 -5.93
N SER A 43 -15.72 -1.09 -5.42
CA SER A 43 -16.16 -1.96 -4.32
C SER A 43 -16.32 -1.16 -3.01
N ALA A 44 -17.12 -1.71 -2.09
CA ALA A 44 -17.27 -1.12 -0.76
C ALA A 44 -15.94 -1.07 0.00
N GLU A 45 -15.11 -2.10 -0.18
CA GLU A 45 -13.78 -2.20 0.42
C GLU A 45 -12.84 -1.10 -0.10
N ALA A 46 -12.78 -0.89 -1.42
CA ALA A 46 -11.98 0.19 -2.01
C ALA A 46 -12.42 1.57 -1.49
N LYS A 47 -13.74 1.81 -1.42
CA LYS A 47 -14.30 3.07 -0.88
C LYS A 47 -13.92 3.25 0.60
N ALA A 48 -13.96 2.18 1.40
CA ALA A 48 -13.58 2.23 2.81
C ALA A 48 -12.08 2.57 2.99
N PHE A 49 -11.20 1.92 2.23
CA PHE A 49 -9.76 2.23 2.27
C PHE A 49 -9.48 3.67 1.83
N ALA A 50 -10.10 4.14 0.75
CA ALA A 50 -9.95 5.51 0.29
C ALA A 50 -10.44 6.55 1.33
N ALA A 51 -11.54 6.26 2.03
CA ALA A 51 -12.07 7.13 3.08
C ALA A 51 -11.17 7.15 4.34
N SER A 52 -10.60 6.01 4.71
CA SER A 52 -9.72 5.90 5.90
C SER A 52 -8.36 6.55 5.71
N ARG A 53 -7.90 6.68 4.45
CA ARG A 53 -6.54 7.11 4.06
C ARG A 53 -5.42 6.32 4.75
N GLU A 54 -5.68 5.08 5.14
CA GLU A 54 -4.64 4.22 5.70
C GLU A 54 -3.66 3.73 4.63
N ILE A 55 -2.48 3.28 5.05
CA ILE A 55 -1.51 2.66 4.14
C ILE A 55 -1.94 1.22 3.89
N ILE A 56 -2.30 0.92 2.65
CA ILE A 56 -2.71 -0.42 2.23
C ILE A 56 -1.64 -1.07 1.37
N THR A 57 -1.76 -2.39 1.23
CA THR A 57 -0.88 -3.24 0.45
C THR A 57 -1.60 -3.80 -0.77
N VAL A 58 -1.05 -3.59 -1.95
CA VAL A 58 -1.60 -4.08 -3.22
C VAL A 58 -0.54 -4.91 -3.96
N PRO A 59 -0.74 -6.23 -4.13
CA PRO A 59 0.14 -7.06 -4.94
C PRO A 59 -0.15 -6.89 -6.43
N GLY A 60 0.87 -6.99 -7.26
CA GLY A 60 0.73 -6.94 -8.72
C GLY A 60 2.06 -7.03 -9.45
N PHE A 61 2.09 -6.51 -10.66
CA PHE A 61 3.26 -6.44 -11.53
C PHE A 61 3.49 -5.00 -11.97
N MET A 62 4.75 -4.62 -12.14
CA MET A 62 5.09 -3.31 -12.69
C MET A 62 5.01 -3.37 -14.21
N ALA A 63 4.15 -2.54 -14.81
CA ALA A 63 4.23 -2.29 -16.25
C ALA A 63 5.53 -1.51 -16.55
N PRO A 64 6.23 -1.79 -17.67
CA PRO A 64 7.43 -1.06 -18.05
C PRO A 64 7.17 0.46 -18.09
N PRO A 65 8.00 1.28 -17.42
CA PRO A 65 7.78 2.71 -17.34
C PRO A 65 7.93 3.39 -18.70
N LEU A 66 7.15 4.45 -18.92
CA LEU A 66 7.10 5.18 -20.19
C LEU A 66 8.30 6.12 -20.39
N LYS A 67 8.94 6.49 -19.28
CA LYS A 67 10.04 7.42 -19.22
C LYS A 67 11.09 6.84 -18.27
N ALA A 68 12.36 7.01 -18.62
CA ALA A 68 13.44 6.80 -17.67
C ALA A 68 13.28 7.77 -16.49
N ASP A 69 13.63 7.32 -15.29
CA ASP A 69 13.59 8.11 -14.07
C ASP A 69 12.19 8.66 -13.68
N ALA A 70 11.14 7.90 -13.97
CA ALA A 70 9.79 8.24 -13.53
C ALA A 70 9.61 8.03 -12.01
N SER A 71 8.93 8.96 -11.34
CA SER A 71 8.44 8.80 -9.96
C SER A 71 7.04 8.16 -9.91
N PHE A 72 6.69 7.40 -10.96
CA PHE A 72 5.41 6.71 -11.08
C PHE A 72 5.54 5.44 -11.91
N PHE A 73 4.58 4.53 -11.75
CA PHE A 73 4.41 3.38 -12.64
C PHE A 73 2.95 2.92 -12.63
N VAL A 74 2.59 2.03 -13.55
CA VAL A 74 1.28 1.36 -13.56
C VAL A 74 1.44 -0.02 -12.95
N LEU A 75 0.69 -0.29 -11.89
CA LEU A 75 0.60 -1.61 -11.26
C LEU A 75 -0.52 -2.39 -11.94
N THR A 76 -0.20 -3.56 -12.48
CA THR A 76 -1.13 -4.40 -13.23
C THR A 76 -1.45 -5.68 -12.48
N GLN A 77 -2.65 -6.23 -12.71
CA GLN A 77 -3.05 -7.52 -12.11
C GLN A 77 -2.21 -8.70 -12.65
N ARG A 78 -1.83 -8.64 -13.92
CA ARG A 78 -1.07 -9.67 -14.64
C ARG A 78 0.20 -9.06 -15.26
N PRO A 79 1.26 -9.85 -15.52
CA PRO A 79 2.43 -9.36 -16.25
C PRO A 79 2.03 -8.75 -17.59
N MET A 80 2.51 -7.55 -17.89
CA MET A 80 2.28 -6.88 -19.16
C MET A 80 3.60 -6.33 -19.70
N ALA A 81 3.93 -6.68 -20.95
CA ALA A 81 5.15 -6.19 -21.60
C ALA A 81 5.03 -4.75 -22.11
N VAL A 82 3.81 -4.18 -22.09
CA VAL A 82 3.51 -2.82 -22.54
C VAL A 82 2.56 -2.17 -21.53
N CYS A 83 2.80 -0.91 -21.19
CA CYS A 83 1.91 -0.14 -20.33
C CYS A 83 0.63 0.24 -21.09
N PRO A 84 -0.58 -0.10 -20.59
CA PRO A 84 -1.83 0.40 -21.12
C PRO A 84 -2.02 1.86 -20.69
N PHE A 85 -1.42 2.78 -21.44
CA PHE A 85 -1.53 4.20 -21.13
C PHE A 85 -2.94 4.72 -21.47
N CYS A 86 -3.60 5.39 -20.54
CA CYS A 86 -4.92 5.96 -20.72
C CYS A 86 -4.84 7.48 -20.90
N GLU A 87 -5.33 7.98 -22.03
CA GLU A 87 -5.43 9.43 -22.28
C GLU A 87 -6.72 10.02 -21.69
N THR A 88 -7.77 9.20 -21.56
CA THR A 88 -9.06 9.58 -20.99
C THR A 88 -9.51 8.60 -19.91
N SER A 89 -10.42 9.01 -19.04
CA SER A 89 -11.00 8.13 -18.01
C SER A 89 -11.89 7.03 -18.60
N ALA A 90 -12.41 7.21 -19.83
CA ALA A 90 -13.18 6.21 -20.54
C ALA A 90 -12.31 5.01 -20.99
N ASP A 91 -11.02 5.22 -21.20
CA ASP A 91 -10.07 4.20 -21.62
C ASP A 91 -9.46 3.43 -20.43
N TRP A 92 -9.84 3.76 -19.20
CA TRP A 92 -9.27 3.19 -17.98
C TRP A 92 -9.70 1.72 -17.76
N PRO A 93 -8.77 0.75 -17.78
CA PRO A 93 -9.11 -0.64 -17.49
C PRO A 93 -9.20 -0.90 -15.98
N SER A 94 -10.10 -1.79 -15.57
CA SER A 94 -10.34 -2.10 -14.16
C SER A 94 -9.32 -3.06 -13.53
N ASP A 95 -8.27 -3.43 -14.25
CA ASP A 95 -7.21 -4.35 -13.81
C ASP A 95 -5.84 -3.67 -13.64
N ILE A 96 -5.82 -2.33 -13.58
CA ILE A 96 -4.64 -1.52 -13.31
C ILE A 96 -4.85 -0.52 -12.17
N VAL A 97 -3.74 -0.07 -11.59
CA VAL A 97 -3.67 1.01 -10.60
C VAL A 97 -2.52 1.93 -10.96
N PHE A 98 -2.78 3.24 -10.96
CA PHE A 98 -1.70 4.22 -11.08
C PHE A 98 -0.95 4.31 -9.76
N VAL A 99 0.38 4.28 -9.79
CA VAL A 99 1.19 4.36 -8.58
C VAL A 99 2.11 5.56 -8.66
N ARG A 100 1.96 6.49 -7.72
CA ARG A 100 2.86 7.63 -7.52
C ARG A 100 3.79 7.32 -6.35
N THR A 101 5.09 7.21 -6.62
CA THR A 101 6.13 6.99 -5.61
C THR A 101 6.72 8.32 -5.16
N ARG A 102 7.36 8.32 -3.98
CA ARG A 102 8.08 9.50 -3.48
C ARG A 102 9.41 9.70 -4.19
N ASP A 103 10.08 8.59 -4.49
CA ASP A 103 11.38 8.54 -5.13
C ASP A 103 11.25 8.02 -6.55
N THR A 104 12.31 8.20 -7.34
CA THR A 104 12.43 7.64 -8.69
C THR A 104 12.33 6.11 -8.66
N VAL A 105 11.62 5.54 -9.63
CA VAL A 105 11.37 4.11 -9.74
C VAL A 105 12.47 3.43 -10.55
N ASP A 106 13.18 2.49 -9.93
CA ASP A 106 14.02 1.54 -10.65
C ASP A 106 13.13 0.47 -11.29
N ALA A 107 13.09 0.46 -12.63
CA ALA A 107 12.25 -0.46 -13.38
C ALA A 107 12.61 -1.92 -13.08
N VAL A 108 11.62 -2.71 -12.65
CA VAL A 108 11.76 -4.16 -12.51
C VAL A 108 11.22 -4.88 -13.74
N ALA A 109 11.70 -6.09 -13.99
CA ALA A 109 11.18 -6.92 -15.07
C ALA A 109 9.66 -7.15 -14.88
N PHE A 110 8.87 -6.97 -15.94
CA PHE A 110 7.40 -7.00 -15.89
C PHE A 110 6.79 -8.34 -15.44
N ASN A 111 7.59 -9.41 -15.43
CA ASN A 111 7.20 -10.75 -14.97
C ASN A 111 7.55 -11.01 -13.50
N ARG A 112 8.14 -10.04 -12.80
CA ARG A 112 8.47 -10.13 -11.38
C ARG A 112 7.31 -9.60 -10.54
N PRO A 113 6.74 -10.42 -9.64
CA PRO A 113 5.69 -9.94 -8.75
C PRO A 113 6.27 -8.95 -7.74
N ILE A 114 5.51 -7.90 -7.47
CA ILE A 114 5.82 -6.88 -6.47
C ILE A 114 4.66 -6.73 -5.48
N ILE A 115 5.00 -6.19 -4.31
CA ILE A 115 4.04 -5.66 -3.36
C ILE A 115 4.23 -4.14 -3.32
N THR A 116 3.17 -3.40 -3.61
CA THR A 116 3.13 -1.95 -3.49
C THR A 116 2.36 -1.56 -2.24
N THR A 117 2.88 -0.63 -1.45
CA THR A 117 2.22 -0.03 -0.30
C THR A 117 2.02 1.45 -0.53
N GLY A 118 0.83 1.97 -0.24
CA GLY A 118 0.51 3.39 -0.40
C GLY A 118 -0.88 3.73 0.10
N ILE A 119 -1.28 4.98 -0.05
CA ILE A 119 -2.62 5.46 0.28
C ILE A 119 -3.49 5.36 -0.96
N LEU A 120 -4.66 4.71 -0.83
CA LEU A 120 -5.60 4.57 -1.93
C LEU A 120 -6.39 5.85 -2.16
N GLU A 121 -6.42 6.32 -3.39
CA GLU A 121 -7.29 7.40 -3.84
C GLU A 121 -8.14 6.95 -5.02
N LEU A 122 -9.42 7.32 -5.00
CA LEU A 122 -10.40 6.96 -6.02
C LEU A 122 -10.95 8.22 -6.69
N GLY A 123 -11.47 8.06 -7.90
CA GLY A 123 -12.07 9.13 -8.69
C GLY A 123 -11.13 9.63 -9.79
N GLU A 124 -11.67 10.40 -10.73
CA GLU A 124 -10.89 10.92 -11.85
C GLU A 124 -9.88 11.96 -11.38
N ALA A 125 -8.62 11.76 -11.75
CA ALA A 125 -7.55 12.72 -11.56
C ALA A 125 -6.59 12.66 -12.75
N LYS A 126 -6.16 13.85 -13.20
CA LYS A 126 -5.10 13.97 -14.19
C LYS A 126 -3.83 14.36 -13.47
N ASP A 127 -2.77 13.61 -13.74
CA ASP A 127 -1.46 13.91 -13.23
C ASP A 127 -0.84 15.13 -13.92
N GLU A 128 -0.39 16.13 -13.16
CA GLU A 128 0.12 17.38 -13.72
C GLU A 128 1.45 17.22 -14.46
N GLU A 129 2.30 16.30 -14.01
CA GLU A 129 3.64 16.08 -14.58
C GLU A 129 3.58 15.30 -15.90
N THR A 130 2.73 14.28 -15.95
CA THR A 130 2.72 13.29 -17.05
C THR A 130 1.51 13.45 -17.98
N GLY A 131 0.47 14.15 -17.51
CA GLY A 131 -0.82 14.20 -18.18
C GLY A 131 -1.64 12.91 -18.09
N PHE A 132 -1.18 11.90 -17.33
CA PHE A 132 -1.87 10.62 -17.20
C PHE A 132 -3.20 10.75 -16.48
N VAL A 133 -4.27 10.21 -17.06
CA VAL A 133 -5.59 10.19 -16.43
C VAL A 133 -5.77 8.89 -15.66
N SER A 134 -6.22 9.01 -14.40
CA SER A 134 -6.39 7.87 -13.52
C SER A 134 -7.72 7.88 -12.77
N LEU A 135 -8.28 6.68 -12.56
CA LEU A 135 -9.46 6.48 -11.72
C LEU A 135 -9.13 5.88 -10.34
N VAL A 136 -8.05 5.10 -10.27
CA VAL A 136 -7.54 4.49 -9.03
C VAL A 136 -6.06 4.78 -8.91
N ARG A 137 -5.64 5.28 -7.75
CA ARG A 137 -4.26 5.65 -7.47
C ARG A 137 -3.80 5.07 -6.14
N LEU A 138 -2.52 4.71 -6.07
CA LEU A 138 -1.76 4.65 -4.83
C LEU A 138 -0.80 5.83 -4.80
N VAL A 139 -1.00 6.73 -3.85
CA VAL A 139 -0.10 7.86 -3.59
C VAL A 139 0.82 7.55 -2.42
N ASP A 140 1.90 8.32 -2.30
CA ASP A 140 2.93 8.11 -1.26
C ASP A 140 3.49 6.69 -1.27
N ALA A 141 3.57 6.09 -2.46
CA ALA A 141 3.76 4.66 -2.59
C ALA A 141 5.23 4.25 -2.52
N GLN A 142 5.44 3.03 -2.05
CA GLN A 142 6.70 2.29 -2.09
C GLN A 142 6.41 0.87 -2.58
N PHE A 143 7.39 0.21 -3.18
CA PHE A 143 7.24 -1.18 -3.62
C PHE A 143 8.43 -2.03 -3.22
N LYS A 144 8.22 -3.34 -3.18
CA LYS A 144 9.28 -4.34 -2.99
C LYS A 144 9.00 -5.57 -3.82
N LEU A 145 10.07 -6.24 -4.24
CA LEU A 145 10.00 -7.56 -4.88
C LEU A 145 9.51 -8.62 -3.88
N ILE A 146 8.79 -9.61 -4.41
CA ILE A 146 8.43 -10.85 -3.71
C ILE A 146 9.39 -11.97 -4.13
#